data_AF-W0F2W7-F1
#
_entry.id   AF-W0F2W7-F1
#
_cell.length_a   1.000
_cell.length_b   1.000
_cell.length_c   1.000
_cell.angle_alpha   90.00
_cell.angle_beta   90.00
_cell.angle_gamma   90.00
#
_symmetry.space_group_name_H-M   'P 1'
#
loop_
_entity.id
_entity.type
_entity.pdbx_description
1 polymer ?
#
loop_
_entity_poly.entity_id
_entity_poly.type
_entity_poly.pdbx_seq_one_letter_code
_entity_poly.pdbx_strand_id
1 'polypeptide(L)'
;MNLIELYDALSIPESDNKVFNAIAIPEYPEFRIAIDVEGNAVLLLSVTKRIKDSSLKNFRLKYLQLEQNIECKISENGRSRLQTFTVITFRSADRNLLEYFLRISETLVKAIGKSPTQQQVVDSLKRFVEIFKTLADIPTNTVNGLWAELFLIDNAKSPQTLLNYWHSMPEEKFDFNAGRERIEVKSSSIFERKHSFSSEQLNPPPDSQVLIASIFVRQHNLGIDIQQLINSISEKIGNDCKQIDKLNGLVCKTLANSLEHSIGIKFDYEIAKQSLRFYRHQDIEKIEQIHIPNNVFDVHYKSDLSEITPVNTIHFRDSILFCNS
;
A
#
# COMPACT_ATOMS: atom_id res chain seq x y z
N MET A 1 10.98 5.17 -29.49
CA MET A 1 10.64 6.21 -28.49
C MET A 1 11.09 5.70 -27.15
N ASN A 2 11.90 6.49 -26.44
CA ASN A 2 12.30 6.24 -25.06
C ASN A 2 11.82 7.46 -24.23
N LEU A 3 10.72 7.32 -23.49
CA LEU A 3 10.18 8.44 -22.70
C LEU A 3 11.03 8.75 -21.47
N ILE A 4 11.86 7.82 -21.02
CA ILE A 4 12.79 8.04 -19.91
C ILE A 4 13.84 9.06 -20.32
N GLU A 5 14.49 8.84 -21.47
CA GLU A 5 15.49 9.79 -22.01
C GLU A 5 14.90 11.17 -22.27
N LEU A 6 13.68 11.26 -22.81
CA LEU A 6 13.03 12.55 -23.03
C LEU A 6 12.68 13.25 -21.72
N TYR A 7 12.21 12.50 -20.72
CA TYR A 7 11.90 13.06 -19.41
C TYR A 7 13.15 13.57 -18.69
N ASP A 8 14.24 12.81 -18.73
CA ASP A 8 15.50 13.17 -18.06
C ASP A 8 16.17 14.43 -18.68
N ALA A 9 15.77 14.82 -19.89
CA ALA A 9 16.19 16.07 -20.53
C ALA A 9 15.37 17.30 -20.10
N LEU A 10 14.27 17.12 -19.36
CA LEU A 10 13.43 18.22 -18.89
C LEU A 10 14.00 18.87 -17.64
N SER A 11 13.75 20.17 -17.50
CA SER A 11 14.03 20.95 -16.30
C SER A 11 12.73 21.50 -15.72
N ILE A 12 12.68 21.71 -14.42
CA ILE A 12 11.51 22.27 -13.73
C ILE A 12 11.26 23.71 -14.23
N PRO A 13 10.02 24.10 -14.56
CA PRO A 13 9.68 25.46 -15.00
C PRO A 13 9.88 26.51 -13.89
N GLU A 14 10.30 27.71 -14.27
CA GLU A 14 10.66 28.82 -13.35
C GLU A 14 9.46 29.63 -12.81
N SER A 15 8.20 29.29 -13.13
CA SER A 15 7.03 30.15 -12.86
C SER A 15 5.85 29.42 -12.22
N ASP A 16 5.07 30.13 -11.40
CA ASP A 16 3.93 29.59 -10.67
C ASP A 16 2.67 29.31 -11.53
N ASN A 17 2.06 28.16 -11.22
CA ASN A 17 0.78 27.58 -11.64
C ASN A 17 0.53 27.22 -13.14
N LYS A 18 0.25 25.92 -13.36
CA LYS A 18 -0.13 25.26 -14.64
C LYS A 18 0.81 25.53 -15.82
N VAL A 19 2.09 25.72 -15.50
CA VAL A 19 3.17 25.80 -16.47
C VAL A 19 3.87 24.45 -16.51
N PHE A 20 4.06 23.93 -17.71
CA PHE A 20 4.82 22.71 -17.94
C PHE A 20 6.00 23.00 -18.85
N ASN A 21 7.18 22.50 -18.51
CA ASN A 21 8.24 22.32 -19.50
C ASN A 21 7.97 20.99 -20.20
N ALA A 22 7.89 21.00 -21.53
CA ALA A 22 7.39 19.88 -22.31
C ALA A 22 8.24 19.62 -23.56
N ILE A 23 8.34 18.34 -23.92
CA ILE A 23 8.94 17.86 -25.17
C ILE A 23 7.89 17.07 -25.95
N ALA A 24 7.66 17.46 -27.20
CA ALA A 24 6.86 16.68 -28.13
C ALA A 24 7.43 15.26 -28.29
N ILE A 25 6.52 14.28 -28.26
CA ILE A 25 6.89 12.89 -28.43
C ILE A 25 7.18 12.62 -29.92
N PRO A 26 8.36 12.09 -30.29
CA PRO A 26 8.71 11.81 -31.68
C PRO A 26 7.67 10.93 -32.37
N GLU A 27 7.27 11.32 -33.58
CA GLU A 27 6.21 10.69 -34.39
C GLU A 27 4.76 10.83 -33.89
N TYR A 28 4.53 11.42 -32.71
CA TYR A 28 3.20 11.61 -32.14
C TYR A 28 2.95 13.08 -31.77
N PRO A 29 2.58 13.94 -32.74
CA PRO A 29 2.53 15.40 -32.58
C PRO A 29 1.50 15.88 -31.55
N GLU A 30 0.50 15.05 -31.25
CA GLU A 30 -0.55 15.33 -30.28
C GLU A 30 -0.14 15.03 -28.84
N PHE A 31 1.00 14.38 -28.61
CA PHE A 31 1.43 13.98 -27.27
C PHE A 31 2.74 14.65 -26.88
N ARG A 32 2.84 15.02 -25.61
CA ARG A 32 4.06 15.56 -25.01
C ARG A 32 4.34 14.85 -23.70
N ILE A 33 5.62 14.61 -23.43
CA ILE A 33 6.09 14.35 -22.07
C ILE A 33 6.49 15.69 -21.45
N ALA A 34 6.19 15.87 -20.18
CA ALA A 34 6.34 17.14 -19.50
C ALA A 34 6.73 16.96 -18.03
N ILE A 35 7.19 18.05 -17.43
CA ILE A 35 7.45 18.19 -16.00
C ILE A 35 6.71 19.43 -15.50
N ASP A 36 6.05 19.30 -14.36
CA ASP A 36 5.37 20.42 -13.69
C ASP A 36 6.29 21.17 -12.72
N VAL A 37 5.75 22.23 -12.11
CA VAL A 37 6.46 23.06 -11.12
C VAL A 37 6.86 22.30 -9.85
N GLU A 38 6.22 21.18 -9.55
CA GLU A 38 6.52 20.32 -8.40
C GLU A 38 7.56 19.24 -8.74
N GLY A 39 8.00 19.17 -10.01
CA GLY A 39 8.93 18.15 -10.49
C GLY A 39 8.27 16.80 -10.82
N ASN A 40 6.94 16.74 -10.91
CA ASN A 40 6.22 15.53 -11.28
C ASN A 40 6.29 15.28 -12.79
N ALA A 41 6.33 14.01 -13.18
CA ALA A 41 6.21 13.61 -14.58
C ALA A 41 4.76 13.70 -15.07
N VAL A 42 4.59 14.28 -16.26
CA VAL A 42 3.28 14.58 -16.84
C VAL A 42 3.20 14.11 -18.27
N LEU A 43 2.19 13.30 -18.60
CA LEU A 43 1.84 12.97 -19.97
C LEU A 43 0.69 13.88 -20.42
N LEU A 44 0.91 14.65 -21.48
CA LEU A 44 -0.05 15.59 -22.04
C LEU A 44 -0.62 15.02 -23.35
N LEU A 45 -1.94 14.90 -23.42
CA LEU A 45 -2.65 14.37 -24.58
C LEU A 45 -3.57 15.42 -25.20
N SER A 46 -3.30 15.80 -26.45
CA SER A 46 -4.16 16.65 -27.26
C SER A 46 -5.08 15.80 -28.14
N VAL A 47 -6.31 16.26 -28.37
CA VAL A 47 -7.27 15.61 -29.26
C VAL A 47 -7.62 16.53 -30.42
N THR A 48 -7.61 15.99 -31.64
CA THR A 48 -7.86 16.75 -32.87
C THR A 48 -9.34 17.05 -33.12
N LYS A 49 -10.27 16.27 -32.53
CA LYS A 49 -11.72 16.51 -32.60
C LYS A 49 -12.38 16.32 -31.24
N ARG A 50 -12.98 17.39 -30.72
CA ARG A 50 -13.75 17.38 -29.46
C ARG A 50 -15.20 16.98 -29.70
N ILE A 51 -15.68 16.06 -28.89
CA ILE A 51 -17.08 15.66 -28.68
C ILE A 51 -17.44 16.14 -27.26
N LYS A 52 -18.60 16.78 -27.14
CA LYS A 52 -19.03 17.51 -25.92
C LYS A 52 -19.24 16.62 -24.68
N ASP A 53 -19.29 15.30 -24.82
CA ASP A 53 -19.49 14.35 -23.71
C ASP A 53 -18.33 13.35 -23.61
N SER A 54 -17.38 13.58 -22.70
CA SER A 54 -16.42 12.54 -22.28
C SER A 54 -16.94 11.85 -21.03
N SER A 55 -17.15 10.53 -21.10
CA SER A 55 -17.60 9.72 -19.95
C SER A 55 -16.57 9.62 -18.81
N LEU A 56 -15.30 9.94 -19.09
CA LEU A 56 -14.21 9.83 -18.12
C LEU A 56 -14.12 11.14 -17.32
N LYS A 57 -14.31 11.10 -15.99
CA LYS A 57 -14.23 12.28 -15.12
C LYS A 57 -12.80 12.53 -14.64
N ASN A 58 -12.52 13.75 -14.17
CA ASN A 58 -11.28 14.02 -13.43
C ASN A 58 -11.25 13.15 -12.17
N PHE A 59 -10.09 12.59 -11.83
CA PHE A 59 -9.92 11.82 -10.61
C PHE A 59 -8.46 11.86 -10.14
N ARG A 60 -8.25 11.46 -8.89
CA ARG A 60 -6.95 11.35 -8.26
C ARG A 60 -6.84 10.01 -7.53
N LEU A 61 -5.79 9.27 -7.85
CA LEU A 61 -5.35 8.03 -7.21
C LEU A 61 -4.06 8.28 -6.41
N LYS A 62 -3.53 7.22 -5.77
CA LYS A 62 -2.28 7.28 -4.98
C LYS A 62 -1.11 7.83 -5.80
N TYR A 63 -0.84 7.23 -6.97
CA TYR A 63 0.29 7.57 -7.82
C TYR A 63 -0.08 8.35 -9.09
N LEU A 64 -1.37 8.54 -9.38
CA LEU A 64 -1.82 9.10 -10.65
C LEU A 64 -2.91 10.14 -10.44
N GLN A 65 -2.89 11.22 -11.21
CA GLN A 65 -3.99 12.16 -11.33
C GLN A 65 -4.33 12.35 -12.80
N LEU A 66 -5.63 12.34 -13.11
CA LEU A 66 -6.15 12.61 -14.44
C LEU A 66 -7.02 13.87 -14.39
N GLU A 67 -6.67 14.84 -15.20
CA GLU A 67 -7.48 16.04 -15.44
C GLU A 67 -7.73 16.22 -16.92
N GLN A 68 -8.96 16.52 -17.30
CA GLN A 68 -9.35 16.67 -18.69
C GLN A 68 -9.72 18.11 -19.01
N ASN A 69 -9.52 18.46 -20.28
CA ASN A 69 -9.86 19.77 -20.83
C ASN A 69 -9.18 20.92 -20.08
N ILE A 70 -7.93 20.71 -19.64
CA ILE A 70 -7.17 21.73 -18.93
C ILE A 70 -6.40 22.56 -19.95
N GLU A 71 -6.66 23.87 -19.96
CA GLU A 71 -5.79 24.82 -20.65
C GLU A 71 -4.48 24.95 -19.86
N CYS A 72 -3.38 24.64 -20.53
CA CYS A 72 -2.05 24.58 -19.95
C CYS A 72 -1.15 25.57 -20.68
N LYS A 73 -0.24 26.22 -19.95
CA LYS A 73 0.87 26.94 -20.56
C LYS A 73 2.04 25.96 -20.70
N ILE A 74 2.43 25.64 -21.92
CA ILE A 74 3.56 24.75 -22.18
C ILE A 74 4.74 25.55 -22.73
N SER A 75 5.92 25.32 -22.16
CA SER A 75 7.19 25.83 -22.64
C SER A 75 7.93 24.72 -23.38
N GLU A 76 8.21 24.95 -24.66
CA GLU A 76 8.87 24.01 -25.56
C GLU A 76 9.92 24.77 -26.36
N ASN A 77 11.18 24.36 -26.30
CA ASN A 77 12.31 25.01 -26.98
C ASN A 77 12.41 26.53 -26.69
N GLY A 78 12.16 26.94 -25.44
CA GLY A 78 12.19 28.34 -25.02
C GLY A 78 10.99 29.19 -25.46
N ARG A 79 9.98 28.59 -26.10
CA ARG A 79 8.73 29.28 -26.48
C ARG A 79 7.57 28.78 -25.63
N SER A 80 6.80 29.73 -25.10
CA SER A 80 5.56 29.43 -24.37
C SER A 80 4.34 29.49 -25.31
N ARG A 81 3.42 28.55 -25.18
CA ARG A 81 2.08 28.61 -25.80
C ARG A 81 1.00 28.08 -24.86
N LEU A 82 -0.23 28.56 -25.04
CA LEU A 82 -1.41 27.99 -24.39
C LEU A 82 -2.01 26.89 -25.28
N GLN A 83 -2.32 25.75 -24.68
CA GLN A 83 -2.98 24.64 -25.37
C GLN A 83 -3.77 23.80 -24.36
N THR A 84 -4.92 23.28 -24.79
CA THR A 84 -5.74 22.40 -23.96
C THR A 84 -5.27 20.95 -24.06
N PHE A 85 -5.16 20.27 -22.92
CA PHE A 85 -4.77 18.87 -22.83
C PHE A 85 -5.70 18.07 -21.91
N THR A 86 -5.69 16.75 -22.11
CA THR A 86 -5.84 15.80 -21.01
C THR A 86 -4.48 15.63 -20.36
N VAL A 87 -4.41 15.87 -19.05
CA VAL A 87 -3.21 15.91 -18.23
C VAL A 87 -3.21 14.67 -17.34
N ILE A 88 -2.17 13.85 -17.46
CA ILE A 88 -1.92 12.69 -16.61
C ILE A 88 -0.66 12.97 -15.80
N THR A 89 -0.81 13.23 -14.52
CA THR A 89 0.31 13.53 -13.62
C THR A 89 0.64 12.29 -12.79
N PHE A 90 1.91 11.89 -12.80
CA PHE A 90 2.46 10.87 -11.91
C PHE A 90 2.94 11.51 -10.61
N ARG A 91 2.54 10.98 -9.46
CA ARG A 91 2.58 11.67 -8.15
C ARG A 91 3.49 11.00 -7.12
N SER A 92 4.46 10.20 -7.57
CA SER A 92 5.47 9.57 -6.72
C SER A 92 6.86 10.11 -7.02
N ALA A 93 7.67 10.28 -5.97
CA ALA A 93 9.09 10.60 -6.10
C ALA A 93 9.98 9.36 -6.34
N ASP A 94 9.40 8.15 -6.29
CA ASP A 94 10.13 6.90 -6.51
C ASP A 94 10.55 6.75 -7.98
N ARG A 95 11.87 6.63 -8.22
CA ARG A 95 12.43 6.55 -9.57
C ARG A 95 12.04 5.26 -10.31
N ASN A 96 11.94 4.13 -9.63
CA ASN A 96 11.55 2.87 -10.26
C ASN A 96 10.09 2.92 -10.72
N LEU A 97 9.21 3.47 -9.88
CA LEU A 97 7.80 3.66 -10.24
C LEU A 97 7.62 4.74 -11.33
N LEU A 98 8.47 5.77 -11.35
CA LEU A 98 8.50 6.75 -12.42
C LEU A 98 8.89 6.10 -13.77
N GLU A 99 9.97 5.32 -13.81
CA GLU A 99 10.39 4.63 -15.03
C GLU A 99 9.32 3.64 -15.50
N TYR A 100 8.65 2.97 -14.58
CA TYR A 100 7.51 2.13 -14.87
C TYR A 100 6.35 2.94 -15.50
N PHE A 101 6.03 4.11 -14.92
CA PHE A 101 5.04 5.02 -15.49
C PHE A 101 5.39 5.47 -16.91
N LEU A 102 6.65 5.81 -17.17
CA LEU A 102 7.12 6.23 -18.49
C LEU A 102 7.04 5.09 -19.51
N ARG A 103 7.40 3.86 -19.12
CA ARG A 103 7.28 2.67 -19.98
C ARG A 103 5.84 2.33 -20.33
N ILE A 104 4.90 2.43 -19.37
CA ILE A 104 3.48 2.22 -19.68
C ILE A 104 2.95 3.36 -20.56
N SER A 105 3.39 4.60 -20.31
CA SER A 105 3.02 5.76 -21.11
C SER A 105 3.41 5.61 -22.58
N GLU A 106 4.55 4.97 -22.87
CA GLU A 106 4.92 4.61 -24.25
C GLU A 106 3.90 3.68 -24.90
N THR A 107 3.45 2.66 -24.18
CA THR A 107 2.44 1.71 -24.64
C THR A 107 1.09 2.41 -24.86
N LEU A 108 0.70 3.32 -23.96
CA LEU A 108 -0.49 4.14 -24.10
C LEU A 108 -0.45 4.99 -25.38
N VAL A 109 0.65 5.72 -25.60
CA VAL A 109 0.86 6.56 -26.79
C VAL A 109 0.77 5.73 -28.08
N LYS A 110 1.44 4.57 -28.11
CA LYS A 110 1.38 3.65 -29.27
C LYS A 110 -0.03 3.12 -29.51
N ALA A 111 -0.77 2.79 -28.45
CA ALA A 111 -2.13 2.27 -28.55
C ALA A 111 -3.13 3.32 -29.06
N ILE A 112 -2.95 4.60 -28.71
CA ILE A 112 -3.80 5.69 -29.21
C ILE A 112 -3.47 6.02 -30.67
N GLY A 113 -2.19 6.00 -31.06
CA GLY A 113 -1.74 6.27 -32.42
C GLY A 113 -1.55 7.76 -32.75
N LYS A 114 -1.23 8.06 -34.01
CA LYS A 114 -0.78 9.39 -34.46
C LYS A 114 -1.91 10.43 -34.65
N SER A 115 -3.14 9.96 -34.83
CA SER A 115 -4.33 10.79 -35.08
C SER A 115 -5.45 10.41 -34.09
N PRO A 116 -5.31 10.77 -32.80
CA PRO A 116 -6.22 10.34 -31.75
C PRO A 116 -7.66 10.82 -31.98
N THR A 117 -8.61 9.87 -32.00
CA THR A 117 -10.01 10.20 -31.72
C THR A 117 -10.26 10.24 -30.22
N GLN A 118 -11.23 11.03 -29.77
CA GLN A 118 -11.57 11.11 -28.35
C GLN A 118 -11.98 9.75 -27.75
N GLN A 119 -12.70 8.91 -28.50
CA GLN A 119 -13.10 7.59 -28.04
C GLN A 119 -11.89 6.67 -27.82
N GLN A 120 -10.93 6.64 -28.77
CA GLN A 120 -9.69 5.86 -28.62
C GLN A 120 -8.85 6.32 -27.41
N VAL A 121 -8.81 7.64 -27.17
CA VAL A 121 -8.16 8.20 -25.98
C VAL A 121 -8.88 7.70 -24.72
N VAL A 122 -10.20 7.83 -24.63
CA VAL A 122 -10.97 7.37 -23.45
C VAL A 122 -10.78 5.88 -23.18
N ASP A 123 -10.88 5.03 -24.21
CA ASP A 123 -10.77 3.57 -24.01
C ASP A 123 -9.35 3.14 -23.63
N SER A 124 -8.33 3.78 -24.21
CA SER A 124 -6.93 3.51 -23.84
C SER A 124 -6.59 4.05 -22.46
N LEU A 125 -7.14 5.20 -22.09
CA LEU A 125 -7.02 5.76 -20.74
C LEU A 125 -7.69 4.87 -19.69
N LYS A 126 -8.87 4.31 -19.95
CA LYS A 126 -9.51 3.38 -19.00
C LYS A 126 -8.58 2.21 -18.66
N ARG A 127 -7.97 1.58 -19.67
CA ARG A 127 -7.01 0.49 -19.48
C ARG A 127 -5.75 0.95 -18.75
N PHE A 128 -5.22 2.10 -19.14
CA PHE A 128 -4.04 2.68 -18.49
C PHE A 128 -4.28 2.95 -17.01
N VAL A 129 -5.42 3.57 -16.68
CA VAL A 129 -5.80 3.89 -15.31
C VAL A 129 -6.03 2.63 -14.49
N GLU A 130 -6.60 1.58 -15.09
CA GLU A 130 -6.78 0.29 -14.42
C GLU A 130 -5.45 -0.31 -13.94
N ILE A 131 -4.37 -0.18 -14.72
CA ILE A 131 -3.03 -0.63 -14.32
C ILE A 131 -2.52 0.13 -13.08
N PHE A 132 -2.78 1.44 -13.00
CA PHE A 132 -2.38 2.24 -11.83
C PHE A 132 -3.32 2.09 -10.64
N LYS A 133 -4.57 1.69 -10.88
CA LYS A 133 -5.49 1.25 -9.82
C LYS A 133 -4.99 -0.05 -9.22
N THR A 134 -4.67 -1.09 -10.00
CA THR A 134 -4.17 -2.36 -9.45
C THR A 134 -2.87 -2.18 -8.64
N LEU A 135 -1.99 -1.25 -9.03
CA LEU A 135 -0.81 -0.86 -8.23
C LEU A 135 -1.15 -0.07 -6.96
N ALA A 136 -2.20 0.74 -6.99
CA ALA A 136 -2.71 1.46 -5.84
C ALA A 136 -3.62 0.58 -4.94
N ASP A 137 -4.12 -0.53 -5.47
CA ASP A 137 -5.04 -1.49 -4.87
C ASP A 137 -4.29 -2.62 -4.14
N ILE A 138 -2.95 -2.63 -4.12
CA ILE A 138 -2.23 -3.33 -3.05
C ILE A 138 -2.68 -2.60 -1.78
N PRO A 139 -3.49 -3.22 -0.89
CA PRO A 139 -3.90 -2.53 0.31
C PRO A 139 -2.60 -2.28 1.06
N THR A 140 -2.24 -1.00 1.25
CA THR A 140 -1.10 -0.63 2.09
C THR A 140 -1.19 -1.35 3.46
N ASN A 141 -2.42 -1.68 3.88
CA ASN A 141 -2.75 -2.48 5.05
C ASN A 141 -2.20 -3.92 5.01
N THR A 142 -2.12 -4.61 3.86
CA THR A 142 -1.61 -5.98 3.78
C THR A 142 -0.10 -6.03 4.02
N VAL A 143 0.66 -5.13 3.39
CA VAL A 143 2.12 -5.02 3.63
C VAL A 143 2.39 -4.57 5.06
N ASN A 144 1.65 -3.57 5.55
CA ASN A 144 1.75 -3.11 6.93
C ASN A 144 1.41 -4.21 7.95
N GLY A 145 0.37 -5.00 7.68
CA GLY A 145 -0.07 -6.13 8.51
C GLY A 145 1.00 -7.21 8.57
N LEU A 146 1.42 -7.71 7.41
CA LEU A 146 2.47 -8.73 7.34
C LEU A 146 3.78 -8.26 7.97
N TRP A 147 4.20 -7.02 7.71
CA TRP A 147 5.40 -6.48 8.34
C TRP A 147 5.26 -6.43 9.86
N ALA A 148 4.08 -6.06 10.39
CA ALA A 148 3.82 -6.02 11.83
C ALA A 148 3.77 -7.43 12.46
N GLU A 149 3.22 -8.43 11.76
CA GLU A 149 3.24 -9.83 12.18
C GLU A 149 4.68 -10.37 12.26
N LEU A 150 5.47 -10.15 11.20
CA LEU A 150 6.89 -10.54 11.18
C LEU A 150 7.69 -9.79 12.24
N PHE A 151 7.42 -8.50 12.45
CA PHE A 151 8.04 -7.70 13.49
C PHE A 151 7.75 -8.29 14.89
N LEU A 152 6.53 -8.75 15.13
CA LEU A 152 6.16 -9.42 16.38
C LEU A 152 6.93 -10.73 16.56
N ILE A 153 7.01 -11.57 15.53
CA ILE A 153 7.81 -12.82 15.57
C ILE A 153 9.28 -12.50 15.85
N ASP A 154 9.83 -11.47 15.19
CA ASP A 154 11.23 -11.07 15.36
C ASP A 154 11.53 -10.57 16.78
N ASN A 155 10.60 -9.89 17.43
CA ASN A 155 10.76 -9.37 18.81
C ASN A 155 10.30 -10.34 19.90
N ALA A 156 9.78 -11.51 19.51
CA ALA A 156 9.35 -12.56 20.42
C ALA A 156 10.52 -13.09 21.27
N LYS A 157 10.24 -13.53 22.49
CA LYS A 157 11.22 -14.27 23.31
C LYS A 157 11.54 -15.63 22.70
N SER A 158 10.56 -16.24 22.04
CA SER A 158 10.72 -17.47 21.26
C SER A 158 10.08 -17.29 19.88
N PRO A 159 10.86 -16.78 18.89
CA PRO A 159 10.40 -16.66 17.50
C PRO A 159 9.93 -18.01 16.93
N GLN A 160 10.59 -19.11 17.34
CA GLN A 160 10.22 -20.48 16.97
C GLN A 160 8.79 -20.82 17.41
N THR A 161 8.42 -20.47 18.65
CA THR A 161 7.07 -20.73 19.18
C THR A 161 6.03 -19.93 18.42
N LEU A 162 6.21 -18.62 18.25
CA LEU A 162 5.25 -17.79 17.53
C LEU A 162 5.13 -18.24 16.06
N LEU A 163 6.24 -18.53 15.39
CA LEU A 163 6.23 -19.04 14.02
C LEU A 163 5.48 -20.37 13.91
N ASN A 164 5.54 -21.26 14.89
CA ASN A 164 4.79 -22.52 14.88
C ASN A 164 3.27 -22.33 14.88
N TYR A 165 2.79 -21.26 15.51
CA TYR A 165 1.37 -20.92 15.63
C TYR A 165 0.93 -19.77 14.72
N TRP A 166 1.83 -19.24 13.89
CA TRP A 166 1.49 -18.24 12.87
C TRP A 166 0.79 -18.91 11.69
N HIS A 167 -0.29 -18.29 11.21
CA HIS A 167 -1.11 -18.77 10.11
C HIS A 167 -1.45 -17.62 9.15
N SER A 168 -1.61 -17.94 7.87
CA SER A 168 -1.97 -16.97 6.82
C SER A 168 -3.22 -17.39 6.04
N MET A 169 -4.02 -18.32 6.60
CA MET A 169 -5.20 -18.83 5.90
C MET A 169 -6.37 -17.85 6.08
N PRO A 170 -7.07 -17.44 5.01
CA PRO A 170 -8.20 -16.50 5.10
C PRO A 170 -9.34 -16.94 6.03
N GLU A 171 -9.43 -18.26 6.28
CA GLU A 171 -10.42 -18.89 7.16
C GLU A 171 -10.04 -18.74 8.66
N GLU A 172 -8.76 -18.46 8.96
CA GLU A 172 -8.28 -18.24 10.31
C GLU A 172 -8.47 -16.79 10.72
N LYS A 173 -9.17 -16.59 11.83
CA LYS A 173 -9.62 -15.27 12.29
C LYS A 173 -8.56 -14.47 13.04
N PHE A 174 -7.46 -15.13 13.39
CA PHE A 174 -6.39 -14.62 14.23
C PHE A 174 -5.05 -14.96 13.60
N ASP A 175 -4.09 -14.03 13.63
CA ASP A 175 -2.77 -14.24 13.03
C ASP A 175 -1.99 -15.38 13.72
N PHE A 176 -2.14 -15.51 15.05
CA PHE A 176 -1.53 -16.59 15.82
C PHE A 176 -2.56 -17.37 16.61
N ASN A 177 -2.50 -18.71 16.54
CA ASN A 177 -3.52 -19.57 17.13
C ASN A 177 -2.92 -20.85 17.74
N ALA A 178 -2.91 -20.94 19.07
CA ALA A 178 -2.50 -22.12 19.84
C ALA A 178 -3.71 -22.76 20.55
N GLY A 179 -4.85 -22.84 19.86
CA GLY A 179 -6.08 -23.42 20.40
C GLY A 179 -6.81 -22.45 21.30
N ARG A 180 -6.53 -22.48 22.61
CA ARG A 180 -7.17 -21.58 23.60
C ARG A 180 -6.54 -20.19 23.61
N GLU A 181 -5.28 -20.07 23.23
CA GLU A 181 -4.57 -18.81 23.21
C GLU A 181 -4.45 -18.31 21.77
N ARG A 182 -4.74 -17.03 21.54
CA ARG A 182 -4.63 -16.41 20.23
C ARG A 182 -4.09 -15.00 20.31
N ILE A 183 -3.35 -14.59 19.28
CA ILE A 183 -2.89 -13.20 19.13
C ILE A 183 -3.42 -12.67 17.81
N GLU A 184 -4.02 -11.50 17.86
CA GLU A 184 -4.37 -10.69 16.69
C GLU A 184 -3.43 -9.48 16.64
N VAL A 185 -2.78 -9.27 15.50
CA VAL A 185 -1.88 -8.15 15.25
C VAL A 185 -2.65 -7.04 14.52
N LYS A 186 -2.63 -5.85 15.10
CA LYS A 186 -3.20 -4.65 14.51
C LYS A 186 -2.12 -3.60 14.32
N SER A 187 -1.95 -3.15 13.08
CA SER A 187 -1.00 -2.10 12.72
C SER A 187 -1.73 -0.77 12.42
N SER A 188 -1.11 0.35 12.81
CA SER A 188 -1.63 1.69 12.51
C SER A 188 -0.52 2.60 11.98
N SER A 189 -0.74 3.18 10.81
CA SER A 189 0.18 4.14 10.18
C SER A 189 -0.13 5.60 10.50
N ILE A 190 -1.26 5.85 11.18
CA ILE A 190 -1.72 7.18 11.59
C ILE A 190 -1.44 7.47 13.06
N PHE A 191 -0.73 6.58 13.77
CA PHE A 191 -0.36 6.73 15.18
C PHE A 191 -1.55 6.82 16.15
N GLU A 192 -2.70 6.30 15.73
CA GLU A 192 -3.89 6.14 16.58
C GLU A 192 -4.13 4.64 16.83
N ARG A 193 -4.54 4.26 18.05
CA ARG A 193 -4.90 2.87 18.37
C ARG A 193 -6.38 2.59 18.12
N LYS A 194 -6.88 3.08 17.00
CA LYS A 194 -8.24 2.85 16.52
C LYS A 194 -8.20 1.78 15.44
N HIS A 195 -8.52 0.55 15.83
CA HIS A 195 -8.32 -0.61 14.99
C HIS A 195 -9.64 -1.19 14.52
N SER A 196 -9.67 -1.65 13.27
CA SER A 196 -10.81 -2.40 12.74
C SER A 196 -10.74 -3.85 13.21
N PHE A 197 -11.84 -4.35 13.74
CA PHE A 197 -12.03 -5.73 14.17
C PHE A 197 -13.25 -6.33 13.48
N SER A 198 -13.21 -7.63 13.22
CA SER A 198 -14.44 -8.39 13.09
C SER A 198 -15.02 -8.65 14.48
N SER A 199 -16.35 -8.80 14.58
CA SER A 199 -16.99 -9.14 15.86
C SER A 199 -16.37 -10.37 16.50
N GLU A 200 -16.04 -11.37 15.69
CA GLU A 200 -15.52 -12.66 16.14
C GLU A 200 -14.11 -12.57 16.75
N GLN A 201 -13.33 -11.55 16.37
CA GLN A 201 -12.02 -11.28 16.96
C GLN A 201 -12.14 -10.79 18.41
N LEU A 202 -13.22 -10.06 18.74
CA LEU A 202 -13.46 -9.51 20.08
C LEU A 202 -14.45 -10.33 20.93
N ASN A 203 -15.24 -11.18 20.27
CA ASN A 203 -16.16 -12.17 20.83
C ASN A 203 -15.71 -13.62 20.52
N PRO A 204 -14.51 -14.04 20.94
CA PRO A 204 -14.04 -15.40 20.71
C PRO A 204 -14.84 -16.42 21.54
N PRO A 205 -14.75 -17.74 21.23
CA PRO A 205 -15.39 -18.78 22.04
C PRO A 205 -15.00 -18.70 23.53
N PRO A 206 -15.90 -19.05 24.48
CA PRO A 206 -15.70 -18.81 25.92
C PRO A 206 -14.39 -19.31 26.54
N ASP A 207 -13.86 -20.43 26.04
CA ASP A 207 -12.60 -21.02 26.54
C ASP A 207 -11.34 -20.39 25.92
N SER A 208 -11.50 -19.30 25.18
CA SER A 208 -10.41 -18.65 24.46
C SER A 208 -9.93 -17.40 25.16
N GLN A 209 -8.63 -17.18 25.12
CA GLN A 209 -7.97 -15.95 25.49
C GLN A 209 -7.36 -15.34 24.23
N VAL A 210 -7.61 -14.05 24.03
CA VAL A 210 -7.10 -13.30 22.89
C VAL A 210 -6.35 -12.07 23.38
N LEU A 211 -5.11 -11.93 22.93
CA LEU A 211 -4.36 -10.67 23.03
C LEU A 211 -4.36 -9.95 21.69
N ILE A 212 -4.61 -8.64 21.74
CA ILE A 212 -4.43 -7.74 20.60
C ILE A 212 -3.05 -7.10 20.71
N ALA A 213 -2.15 -7.43 19.78
CA ALA A 213 -0.86 -6.79 19.62
C ALA A 213 -1.02 -5.54 18.73
N SER A 214 -0.92 -4.35 19.33
CA SER A 214 -1.15 -3.06 18.68
C SER A 214 0.18 -2.36 18.41
N ILE A 215 0.51 -2.16 17.13
CA ILE A 215 1.82 -1.67 16.66
C ILE A 215 1.63 -0.43 15.78
N PHE A 216 2.49 0.58 15.95
CA PHE A 216 2.58 1.67 14.97
C PHE A 216 3.59 1.36 13.88
N VAL A 217 3.19 1.58 12.63
CA VAL A 217 4.02 1.31 11.45
C VAL A 217 4.21 2.60 10.66
N ARG A 218 5.47 3.03 10.52
CA ARG A 218 5.82 4.24 9.78
C ARG A 218 6.82 3.90 8.71
N GLN A 219 6.55 4.25 7.46
CA GLN A 219 7.53 4.08 6.40
C GLN A 219 8.76 4.98 6.64
N HIS A 220 9.94 4.42 6.43
CA HIS A 220 11.21 5.11 6.63
C HIS A 220 12.27 4.54 5.69
N ASN A 221 12.98 5.40 4.95
CA ASN A 221 13.94 4.95 3.92
C ASN A 221 15.13 4.16 4.48
N LEU A 222 15.50 4.41 5.74
CA LEU A 222 16.53 3.66 6.48
C LEU A 222 15.92 2.61 7.42
N GLY A 223 14.62 2.33 7.28
CA GLY A 223 13.92 1.32 8.05
C GLY A 223 14.28 -0.10 7.63
N ILE A 224 13.51 -1.04 8.18
CA ILE A 224 13.64 -2.47 7.93
C ILE A 224 12.50 -2.92 7.01
N ASP A 225 12.83 -3.67 5.96
CA ASP A 225 11.85 -4.30 5.08
C ASP A 225 11.51 -5.74 5.51
N ILE A 226 10.56 -6.36 4.80
CA ILE A 226 10.11 -7.73 5.04
C ILE A 226 11.26 -8.74 4.88
N GLN A 227 12.12 -8.57 3.87
CA GLN A 227 13.22 -9.52 3.62
C GLN A 227 14.24 -9.50 4.75
N GLN A 228 14.54 -8.31 5.27
CA GLN A 228 15.42 -8.15 6.42
C GLN A 228 14.83 -8.79 7.68
N LEU A 229 13.52 -8.68 7.91
CA LEU A 229 12.85 -9.39 9.01
C LEU A 229 12.92 -10.91 8.83
N ILE A 230 12.67 -11.43 7.62
CA ILE A 230 12.78 -12.86 7.32
C ILE A 230 14.18 -13.39 7.63
N ASN A 231 15.22 -12.66 7.21
CA ASN A 231 16.61 -13.05 7.47
C ASN A 231 16.89 -13.07 8.98
N SER A 232 16.48 -12.02 9.72
CA SER A 232 16.65 -11.94 11.18
C SER A 232 15.92 -13.07 11.91
N ILE A 233 14.69 -13.39 11.53
CA ILE A 233 13.92 -14.50 12.11
C ILE A 233 14.61 -15.83 11.79
N SER A 234 15.06 -16.04 10.55
CA SER A 234 15.75 -17.26 10.12
C SER A 234 17.02 -17.54 10.92
N GLU A 235 17.79 -16.50 11.22
CA GLU A 235 18.96 -16.58 12.11
C GLU A 235 18.55 -16.97 13.54
N LYS A 236 17.50 -16.33 14.09
CA LYS A 236 17.01 -16.59 15.45
C LYS A 236 16.44 -17.99 15.65
N ILE A 237 15.86 -18.60 14.61
CA ILE A 237 15.35 -19.98 14.67
C ILE A 237 16.44 -21.03 14.42
N GLY A 238 17.71 -20.63 14.25
CA GLY A 238 18.84 -21.53 14.11
C GLY A 238 18.93 -22.20 12.73
N ASN A 239 18.32 -21.60 11.71
CA ASN A 239 18.24 -22.14 10.35
C ASN A 239 17.55 -23.52 10.25
N ASP A 240 16.54 -23.79 11.09
CA ASP A 240 15.70 -24.97 10.92
C ASP A 240 14.97 -24.91 9.57
N CYS A 241 15.33 -25.82 8.65
CA CYS A 241 14.80 -25.82 7.29
C CYS A 241 13.26 -25.87 7.23
N LYS A 242 12.62 -26.63 8.12
CA LYS A 242 11.15 -26.77 8.10
C LYS A 242 10.46 -25.48 8.52
N GLN A 243 11.01 -24.79 9.53
CA GLN A 243 10.48 -23.51 9.99
C GLN A 243 10.76 -22.39 8.98
N ILE A 244 11.93 -22.38 8.34
CA ILE A 244 12.24 -21.47 7.23
C ILE A 244 11.28 -21.66 6.06
N ASP A 245 11.02 -22.92 5.67
CA ASP A 245 10.07 -23.24 4.60
C ASP A 245 8.66 -22.75 4.95
N LYS A 246 8.24 -22.91 6.22
CA LYS A 246 6.97 -22.37 6.71
C LYS A 246 6.93 -20.84 6.61
N LEU A 247 7.95 -20.15 7.13
CA LEU A 247 8.08 -18.69 7.11
C LEU A 247 7.95 -18.14 5.68
N ASN A 248 8.79 -18.63 4.77
CA ASN A 248 8.77 -18.23 3.37
C ASN A 248 7.45 -18.58 2.70
N GLY A 249 6.89 -19.76 2.99
CA GLY A 249 5.61 -20.20 2.44
C GLY A 249 4.44 -19.28 2.84
N LEU A 250 4.37 -18.85 4.10
CA LEU A 250 3.32 -17.94 4.58
C LEU A 250 3.49 -16.51 4.04
N VAL A 251 4.72 -16.01 3.98
CA VAL A 251 5.02 -14.71 3.35
C VAL A 251 4.60 -14.71 1.88
N CYS A 252 5.02 -15.73 1.12
CA CYS A 252 4.67 -15.86 -0.30
C CYS A 252 3.16 -15.96 -0.52
N LYS A 253 2.43 -16.68 0.35
CA LYS A 253 0.96 -16.75 0.28
C LYS A 253 0.29 -15.41 0.56
N THR A 254 0.80 -14.65 1.54
CA THR A 254 0.23 -13.37 1.97
C THR A 254 0.49 -12.26 0.95
N LEU A 255 1.68 -12.25 0.34
CA LEU A 255 2.05 -11.25 -0.66
C LEU A 255 1.59 -11.63 -2.07
N ALA A 256 1.52 -12.91 -2.43
CA ALA A 256 1.11 -13.40 -3.75
C ALA A 256 1.68 -12.54 -4.91
N ASN A 257 0.82 -11.97 -5.75
CA ASN A 257 1.18 -11.14 -6.92
C ASN A 257 1.77 -9.75 -6.54
N SER A 258 1.88 -9.42 -5.25
CA SER A 258 2.39 -8.13 -4.74
C SER A 258 3.81 -8.21 -4.16
N LEU A 259 4.46 -9.37 -4.27
CA LEU A 259 5.80 -9.63 -3.72
C LEU A 259 6.86 -8.67 -4.29
N GLU A 260 6.87 -8.44 -5.61
CA GLU A 260 7.84 -7.54 -6.27
C GLU A 260 7.73 -6.07 -5.81
N HIS A 261 6.54 -5.63 -5.38
CA HIS A 261 6.27 -4.25 -4.98
C HIS A 261 6.40 -4.02 -3.46
N SER A 262 6.39 -5.09 -2.65
CA SER A 262 6.36 -5.02 -1.18
C SER A 262 7.74 -5.21 -0.53
N ILE A 263 8.66 -5.92 -1.20
CA ILE A 263 10.00 -6.22 -0.67
C ILE A 263 10.85 -4.95 -0.41
N GLY A 264 10.62 -3.86 -1.16
CA GLY A 264 11.37 -2.61 -1.00
C GLY A 264 10.81 -1.65 0.06
N ILE A 265 9.62 -1.91 0.61
CA ILE A 265 8.98 -1.00 1.57
C ILE A 265 9.62 -1.21 2.94
N LYS A 266 10.21 -0.14 3.45
CA LYS A 266 10.91 -0.12 4.73
C LYS A 266 10.13 0.62 5.79
N PHE A 267 10.15 0.10 7.01
CA PHE A 267 9.47 0.68 8.15
C PHE A 267 10.42 0.97 9.31
N ASP A 268 10.11 2.02 10.06
CA ASP A 268 10.85 2.42 11.26
C ASP A 268 10.68 1.37 12.37
N TYR A 269 11.74 0.58 12.56
CA TYR A 269 11.77 -0.52 13.53
C TYR A 269 11.68 -0.03 14.98
N GLU A 270 12.30 1.10 15.30
CA GLU A 270 12.32 1.64 16.67
C GLU A 270 10.96 2.19 17.06
N ILE A 271 10.25 2.86 16.14
CA ILE A 271 8.86 3.27 16.36
C ILE A 271 7.98 2.07 16.63
N ALA A 272 8.09 1.00 15.82
CA ALA A 272 7.31 -0.22 16.02
C ALA A 272 7.58 -0.83 17.41
N LYS A 273 8.86 -0.91 17.80
CA LYS A 273 9.29 -1.44 19.10
C LYS A 273 8.80 -0.63 20.29
N GLN A 274 8.94 0.68 20.24
CA GLN A 274 8.48 1.57 21.32
C GLN A 274 6.96 1.60 21.45
N SER A 275 6.25 1.38 20.33
CA SER A 275 4.79 1.43 20.27
C SER A 275 4.09 0.08 20.49
N LEU A 276 4.78 -1.06 20.46
CA LEU A 276 4.15 -2.35 20.71
C LEU A 276 3.45 -2.37 22.08
N ARG A 277 2.14 -2.62 22.09
CA ARG A 277 1.33 -2.78 23.29
C ARG A 277 0.37 -3.95 23.12
N PHE A 278 0.12 -4.67 24.21
CA PHE A 278 -0.83 -5.77 24.24
C PHE A 278 -2.09 -5.40 25.01
N TYR A 279 -3.24 -5.88 24.55
CA TYR A 279 -4.53 -5.64 25.17
C TYR A 279 -5.32 -6.94 25.24
N ARG A 280 -6.02 -7.19 26.34
CA ARG A 280 -6.96 -8.32 26.40
C ARG A 280 -8.21 -7.94 25.63
N HIS A 281 -8.74 -8.87 24.83
CA HIS A 281 -10.00 -8.62 24.12
C HIS A 281 -11.19 -8.31 25.05
N GLN A 282 -11.12 -8.71 26.33
CA GLN A 282 -12.16 -8.44 27.33
C GLN A 282 -12.20 -6.97 27.75
N ASP A 283 -11.07 -6.27 27.70
CA ASP A 283 -10.96 -4.87 28.12
C ASP A 283 -11.34 -3.90 27.00
N ILE A 284 -11.53 -4.39 25.77
CA ILE A 284 -11.82 -3.59 24.58
C ILE A 284 -13.33 -3.40 24.45
N GLU A 285 -13.75 -2.14 24.35
CA GLU A 285 -15.13 -1.79 24.04
C GLU A 285 -15.54 -2.39 22.69
N LYS A 286 -16.68 -3.09 22.69
CA LYS A 286 -17.11 -3.91 21.56
C LYS A 286 -18.62 -4.05 21.53
N ILE A 287 -19.11 -4.45 20.37
CA ILE A 287 -20.50 -4.91 20.23
C ILE A 287 -20.52 -6.36 20.71
N GLU A 288 -21.12 -6.59 21.88
CA GLU A 288 -21.27 -7.93 22.44
C GLU A 288 -22.11 -8.83 21.52
N GLN A 289 -21.77 -10.11 21.46
CA GLN A 289 -22.40 -11.07 20.55
C GLN A 289 -23.93 -11.16 20.72
N ILE A 290 -24.44 -10.96 21.93
CA ILE A 290 -25.86 -10.89 22.28
C ILE A 290 -26.61 -9.79 21.50
N HIS A 291 -25.92 -8.71 21.13
CA HIS A 291 -26.53 -7.58 20.41
C HIS A 291 -26.50 -7.76 18.88
N ILE A 292 -25.89 -8.84 18.37
CA ILE A 292 -25.82 -9.13 16.95
C ILE A 292 -26.96 -10.09 16.58
N PRO A 293 -27.93 -9.68 15.74
CA PRO A 293 -29.04 -10.57 15.35
C PRO A 293 -28.55 -11.79 14.56
N ASN A 294 -29.25 -12.92 14.70
CA ASN A 294 -28.86 -14.21 14.09
C ASN A 294 -28.68 -14.20 12.57
N ASN A 295 -29.29 -13.25 11.86
CA ASN A 295 -29.23 -13.14 10.39
C ASN A 295 -28.26 -12.04 9.91
N VAL A 296 -27.42 -11.52 10.80
CA VAL A 296 -26.38 -10.54 10.49
C VAL A 296 -25.02 -11.23 10.54
N PHE A 297 -24.28 -11.15 9.44
CA PHE A 297 -22.97 -11.78 9.25
C PHE A 297 -21.92 -10.70 8.96
N ASP A 298 -20.63 -11.06 9.08
CA ASP A 298 -19.49 -10.20 8.73
C ASP A 298 -19.52 -8.81 9.39
N VAL A 299 -19.87 -8.77 10.67
CA VAL A 299 -19.90 -7.53 11.44
C VAL A 299 -18.47 -7.02 11.67
N HIS A 300 -18.17 -5.84 11.15
CA HIS A 300 -16.88 -5.17 11.32
C HIS A 300 -17.07 -3.77 11.89
N TYR A 301 -16.23 -3.40 12.86
CA TYR A 301 -16.26 -2.08 13.49
C TYR A 301 -14.87 -1.67 13.96
N LYS A 302 -14.71 -0.38 14.29
CA LYS A 302 -13.49 0.13 14.90
C LYS A 302 -13.68 0.34 16.39
N SER A 303 -12.72 -0.12 17.17
CA SER A 303 -12.63 0.16 18.61
C SER A 303 -11.40 1.01 18.88
N ASP A 304 -11.54 1.96 19.80
CA ASP A 304 -10.45 2.81 20.26
C ASP A 304 -9.80 2.20 21.50
N LEU A 305 -8.51 1.90 21.40
CA LEU A 305 -7.73 1.31 22.49
C LEU A 305 -6.88 2.37 23.23
N SER A 306 -7.03 3.66 22.91
CA SER A 306 -6.16 4.73 23.43
C SER A 306 -6.27 4.91 24.94
N GLU A 307 -7.47 4.74 25.51
CA GLU A 307 -7.74 4.88 26.95
C GLU A 307 -7.69 3.54 27.71
N ILE A 308 -7.38 2.43 27.03
CA ILE A 308 -7.30 1.11 27.64
C ILE A 308 -5.90 0.91 28.22
N THR A 309 -5.82 0.35 29.43
CA THR A 309 -4.52 0.03 30.04
C THR A 309 -3.91 -1.20 29.35
N PRO A 310 -2.70 -1.10 28.77
CA PRO A 310 -2.05 -2.24 28.15
C PRO A 310 -1.60 -3.26 29.21
N VAL A 311 -1.59 -4.54 28.83
CA VAL A 311 -1.10 -5.62 29.68
C VAL A 311 0.36 -5.95 29.38
N ASN A 312 1.08 -6.42 30.39
CA ASN A 312 2.44 -6.93 30.24
C ASN A 312 2.42 -8.45 30.05
N THR A 313 3.01 -8.92 28.95
CA THR A 313 3.07 -10.34 28.57
C THR A 313 3.80 -11.21 29.61
N ILE A 314 4.67 -10.62 30.44
CA ILE A 314 5.40 -11.30 31.52
C ILE A 314 4.46 -11.91 32.58
N HIS A 315 3.22 -11.42 32.70
CA HIS A 315 2.24 -11.95 33.65
C HIS A 315 1.60 -13.28 33.22
N PHE A 316 1.77 -13.71 31.96
CA PHE A 316 1.20 -14.95 31.44
C PHE A 316 2.23 -16.08 31.45
N ARG A 317 2.89 -16.36 32.58
CA ARG A 317 4.07 -17.25 32.65
C ARG A 317 3.85 -18.68 32.13
N ASP A 318 2.63 -19.21 32.27
CA ASP A 318 2.27 -20.57 31.84
C ASP A 318 1.72 -20.61 30.40
N SER A 319 1.64 -19.44 29.73
CA SER A 319 1.07 -19.31 28.40
C SER A 319 2.08 -19.68 27.31
N ILE A 320 1.65 -20.46 26.32
CA ILE A 320 2.50 -20.86 25.20
C ILE A 320 2.73 -19.66 24.28
N LEU A 321 1.68 -18.90 23.95
CA LEU A 321 1.80 -17.74 23.08
C LEU A 321 2.21 -16.48 23.84
N PHE A 322 1.48 -16.11 24.89
CA PHE A 322 1.59 -14.78 25.47
C PHE A 322 2.90 -14.58 26.22
N CYS A 323 3.47 -15.61 26.86
CA CYS A 323 4.75 -15.44 27.54
C CYS A 323 5.92 -15.25 26.55
N ASN A 324 5.75 -15.73 25.32
CA ASN A 324 6.74 -15.75 24.26
C ASN A 324 6.62 -14.57 23.28
N SER A 325 5.49 -13.85 23.30
CA SER A 325 5.22 -12.69 22.43
C SER A 325 5.75 -11.36 22.95
#